data_AF-A0A8S2Q442-F1
#
_entry.id   AF-A0A8S2Q442-F1
#
_cell.length_a   1.000
_cell.length_b   1.000
_cell.length_c   1.000
_cell.angle_alpha   90.00
_cell.angle_beta   90.00
_cell.angle_gamma   90.00
#
_symmetry.space_group_name_H-M   'P 1'
#
loop_
_entity.id
_entity.type
_entity.pdbx_description
1 polymer ?
#
loop_
_entity_poly.entity_id
_entity_poly.type
_entity_poly.pdbx_seq_one_letter_code
_entity_poly.pdbx_strand_id
1 'polypeptide(L)'
;MHCSTALLISCLFVFIGLPEVNSGASNSLSDCQAVASMFLTTINYTAANITATTGVNVTCSATGVVCPGTTINGVCVWQRKLSAVCRSVSGVTKIRIQTNGLPPRCASVPMGTFSELNVDFEVNFNPAVSINSLNQNLTTRSALSTLVCNLINQATPPSTSGYVQYGMTTLTTAAGVALDGVMIFNVDSADDIDPFYPPPGSNAETVDACLAHCQTAGIYHYHIASSCVLNPPTGSISSCAGTTACNGLIANYSISGFASYQTMTVLGVARDGHVVYGPYLSAGTRVTSGFDVCNGMFYDSIGNYAYFATSTYPYLTGCFGPGNYPSFGPNCSSNAVSSYTMSTYATSFLSSNSSNSTTVSTSSTTIAVNASTTTAPTASTTIASNASTTSASNNIRTSSAGPQAIRSSFVGVLVLFSIIVWIF
;
A
#
# COMPACT_ATOMS: atom_id res chain seq x y z
N MET A 1 48.42 -10.38 55.84
CA MET A 1 47.83 -9.11 55.38
C MET A 1 47.81 -9.12 53.85
N HIS A 2 46.75 -9.63 53.23
CA HIS A 2 46.55 -9.54 51.78
C HIS A 2 45.16 -8.95 51.54
N CYS A 3 45.15 -7.73 51.03
CA CYS A 3 43.97 -6.94 50.71
C CYS A 3 43.64 -7.21 49.24
N SER A 4 42.58 -7.97 48.97
CA SER A 4 42.04 -8.15 47.62
C SER A 4 41.05 -7.03 47.31
N THR A 5 41.47 -6.10 46.47
CA THR A 5 40.61 -5.10 45.84
C THR A 5 39.73 -5.76 44.78
N ALA A 6 38.44 -5.85 45.05
CA ALA A 6 37.42 -6.23 44.07
C ALA A 6 37.11 -5.04 43.15
N LEU A 7 37.37 -5.20 41.86
CA LEU A 7 37.08 -4.22 40.82
C LEU A 7 35.60 -4.36 40.42
N LEU A 8 34.76 -3.43 40.89
CA LEU A 8 33.36 -3.30 40.49
C LEU A 8 33.29 -2.71 39.07
N ILE A 9 33.15 -3.56 38.06
CA ILE A 9 32.83 -3.15 36.69
C ILE A 9 31.34 -2.84 36.64
N SER A 10 31.00 -1.55 36.78
CA SER A 10 29.65 -1.05 36.55
C SER A 10 29.36 -1.09 35.04
N CYS A 11 28.73 -2.17 34.57
CA CYS A 11 28.16 -2.23 33.23
C CYS A 11 27.04 -1.19 33.11
N LEU A 12 27.39 -0.02 32.59
CA LEU A 12 26.44 0.99 32.16
C LEU A 12 25.69 0.44 30.95
N PHE A 13 24.59 -0.29 31.20
CA PHE A 13 23.62 -0.62 30.17
C PHE A 13 23.00 0.68 29.69
N VAL A 14 23.57 1.26 28.63
CA VAL A 14 22.91 2.29 27.84
C VAL A 14 21.71 1.60 27.20
N PHE A 15 20.55 1.70 27.84
CA PHE A 15 19.27 1.44 27.19
C PHE A 15 19.16 2.46 26.07
N ILE A 16 19.62 2.09 24.88
CA ILE A 16 19.27 2.79 23.65
C ILE A 16 17.77 2.52 23.50
N GLY A 17 16.95 3.42 24.02
CA GLY A 17 15.51 3.38 23.82
C GLY A 17 15.26 3.29 22.32
N LEU A 18 14.64 2.20 21.88
CA LEU A 18 14.18 2.12 20.50
C LEU A 18 13.26 3.32 20.26
N PRO A 19 13.42 4.05 19.15
CA PRO A 19 12.57 5.19 18.86
C PRO A 19 11.14 4.70 18.67
N GLU A 20 10.30 4.88 19.69
CA GLU A 20 8.87 4.72 19.55
C GLU A 20 8.33 5.92 18.76
N VAL A 21 7.70 5.64 17.62
CA VAL A 21 6.96 6.62 16.82
C VAL A 21 5.64 6.88 17.54
N ASN A 22 5.70 7.66 18.62
CA ASN A 22 4.54 8.00 19.45
C ASN A 22 3.61 9.04 18.78
N SER A 23 4.04 9.63 17.66
CA SER A 23 3.27 10.51 16.78
C SER A 23 3.41 10.04 15.35
N GLY A 24 2.41 10.25 14.48
CA GLY A 24 2.55 9.86 13.08
C GLY A 24 3.80 10.46 12.41
N ALA A 25 4.38 9.69 11.49
CA ALA A 25 5.62 10.02 10.80
C ALA A 25 5.49 11.28 9.92
N SER A 26 6.40 12.24 10.06
CA SER A 26 6.57 13.36 9.13
C SER A 26 7.42 12.96 7.91
N ASN A 27 7.91 13.93 7.14
CA ASN A 27 8.87 13.72 6.05
C ASN A 27 10.35 13.77 6.51
N SER A 28 10.61 13.75 7.82
CA SER A 28 11.97 13.81 8.37
C SER A 28 12.76 12.52 8.16
N LEU A 29 14.10 12.63 8.11
CA LEU A 29 14.96 11.44 8.03
C LEU A 29 14.84 10.54 9.26
N SER A 30 14.65 11.14 10.44
CA SER A 30 14.43 10.42 11.71
C SER A 30 13.19 9.54 11.62
N ASP A 31 12.05 10.11 11.20
CA ASP A 31 10.80 9.35 11.12
C ASP A 31 10.86 8.30 10.03
N CYS A 32 11.54 8.59 8.92
CA CYS A 32 11.81 7.60 7.88
C CYS A 32 12.58 6.40 8.47
N GLN A 33 13.67 6.66 9.19
CA GLN A 33 14.48 5.61 9.81
C GLN A 33 13.69 4.82 10.85
N ALA A 34 12.84 5.49 11.63
CA ALA A 34 11.97 4.83 12.58
C ALA A 34 10.96 3.90 11.87
N VAL A 35 10.29 4.38 10.81
CA VAL A 35 9.40 3.55 9.98
C VAL A 35 10.15 2.39 9.31
N ALA A 36 11.32 2.65 8.72
CA ALA A 36 12.15 1.62 8.09
C ALA A 36 12.59 0.54 9.08
N SER A 37 12.84 0.90 10.34
CA SER A 37 13.20 -0.05 11.41
C SER A 37 12.06 -0.98 11.83
N MET A 38 10.80 -0.63 11.50
CA MET A 38 9.64 -1.49 11.75
C MET A 38 9.48 -2.58 10.69
N PHE A 39 10.11 -2.44 9.51
CA PHE A 39 10.09 -3.52 8.52
C PHE A 39 10.87 -4.71 9.08
N LEU A 40 10.36 -5.92 8.83
CA LEU A 40 10.97 -7.18 9.22
C LEU A 40 12.19 -7.51 8.34
N THR A 41 13.09 -6.54 8.14
CA THR A 41 14.19 -6.57 7.17
C THR A 41 15.10 -7.78 7.41
N THR A 42 15.55 -8.38 6.31
CA THR A 42 16.55 -9.47 6.33
C THR A 42 17.95 -8.96 6.01
N ILE A 43 18.04 -7.77 5.41
CA ILE A 43 19.27 -7.00 5.20
C ILE A 43 19.00 -5.52 5.49
N ASN A 44 20.02 -4.79 5.92
CA ASN A 44 19.93 -3.37 6.29
C ASN A 44 20.66 -2.43 5.31
N TYR A 45 20.87 -2.88 4.08
CA TYR A 45 21.52 -2.14 3.01
C TYR A 45 20.76 -2.29 1.69
N THR A 46 21.06 -1.42 0.74
CA THR A 46 20.52 -1.52 -0.63
C THR A 46 21.33 -2.50 -1.46
N ALA A 47 20.70 -3.58 -1.90
CA ALA A 47 21.30 -4.54 -2.83
C ALA A 47 21.14 -4.09 -4.29
N ALA A 48 21.98 -4.58 -5.20
CA ALA A 48 21.76 -4.37 -6.64
C ALA A 48 20.57 -5.18 -7.16
N ASN A 49 20.35 -6.37 -6.58
CA ASN A 49 19.21 -7.25 -6.85
C ASN A 49 18.87 -7.98 -5.56
N ILE A 50 17.65 -7.83 -5.06
CA ILE A 50 17.25 -8.43 -3.79
C ILE A 50 17.22 -9.96 -3.85
N THR A 51 16.91 -10.56 -5.00
CA THR A 51 16.84 -12.02 -5.15
C THR A 51 18.21 -12.69 -5.07
N ALA A 52 19.29 -11.95 -5.30
CA ALA A 52 20.66 -12.43 -5.16
C ALA A 52 21.19 -12.39 -3.72
N THR A 53 20.45 -11.81 -2.78
CA THR A 53 20.86 -11.70 -1.38
C THR A 53 20.51 -12.95 -0.58
N THR A 54 21.22 -13.16 0.53
CA THR A 54 20.85 -14.17 1.52
C THR A 54 19.65 -13.68 2.33
N GLY A 55 18.57 -14.46 2.32
CA GLY A 55 17.37 -14.17 3.10
C GLY A 55 17.33 -14.88 4.45
N VAL A 56 16.17 -14.78 5.09
CA VAL A 56 15.83 -15.58 6.28
C VAL A 56 15.00 -16.77 5.84
N ASN A 57 15.35 -17.97 6.29
CA ASN A 57 14.60 -19.18 5.97
C ASN A 57 13.22 -19.14 6.65
N VAL A 58 12.19 -19.43 5.87
CA VAL A 58 10.83 -19.73 6.34
C VAL A 58 10.57 -21.20 6.08
N THR A 59 10.04 -21.90 7.07
CA THR A 59 9.92 -23.36 7.06
C THR A 59 8.47 -23.76 7.35
N CYS A 60 7.91 -24.60 6.48
CA CYS A 60 6.50 -24.98 6.50
C CYS A 60 6.31 -26.46 6.22
N SER A 61 5.20 -27.03 6.68
CA SER A 61 4.77 -28.33 6.17
C SER A 61 4.48 -28.22 4.67
N ALA A 62 4.98 -29.17 3.87
CA ALA A 62 4.69 -29.23 2.44
C ALA A 62 3.28 -29.78 2.13
N THR A 63 2.56 -30.29 3.15
CA THR A 63 1.20 -30.81 2.95
C THR A 63 0.22 -29.66 2.69
N GLY A 64 -0.36 -29.64 1.48
CA GLY A 64 -1.41 -28.68 1.12
C GLY A 64 -0.92 -27.27 0.79
N VAL A 65 0.39 -27.06 0.64
CA VAL A 65 0.99 -25.76 0.27
C VAL A 65 1.89 -25.96 -0.93
N VAL A 66 1.79 -25.08 -1.93
CA VAL A 66 2.77 -25.07 -3.02
C VAL A 66 4.01 -24.32 -2.56
N CYS A 67 5.14 -25.02 -2.52
CA CYS A 67 6.37 -24.47 -2.00
C CYS A 67 7.00 -23.47 -2.99
N PRO A 68 7.22 -22.20 -2.61
CA PRO A 68 7.91 -21.22 -3.45
C PRO A 68 9.43 -21.46 -3.53
N GLY A 69 9.96 -22.37 -2.70
CA GLY A 69 11.37 -22.73 -2.63
C GLY A 69 11.58 -24.23 -2.82
N THR A 70 12.28 -24.85 -1.88
CA THR A 70 12.65 -26.27 -1.94
C THR A 70 11.88 -27.10 -0.93
N THR A 71 11.37 -28.25 -1.37
CA THR A 71 10.80 -29.26 -0.47
C THR A 71 11.85 -30.30 -0.10
N ILE A 72 12.15 -30.44 1.19
CA ILE A 72 13.10 -31.41 1.73
C ILE A 72 12.38 -32.24 2.79
N ASN A 73 12.26 -33.56 2.58
CA ASN A 73 11.60 -34.48 3.51
C ASN A 73 10.19 -34.05 3.95
N GLY A 74 9.37 -33.55 3.02
CA GLY A 74 8.01 -33.07 3.33
C GLY A 74 7.95 -31.70 4.01
N VAL A 75 9.08 -31.01 4.12
CA VAL A 75 9.18 -29.65 4.65
C VAL A 75 9.48 -28.69 3.51
N CYS A 76 8.63 -27.71 3.29
CA CYS A 76 8.87 -26.61 2.36
C CYS A 76 9.75 -25.54 3.03
N VAL A 77 10.81 -25.12 2.35
CA VAL A 77 11.71 -24.07 2.81
C VAL A 77 11.93 -23.04 1.71
N TRP A 78 11.81 -21.76 2.05
CA TRP A 78 12.20 -20.66 1.15
C TRP A 78 12.94 -19.56 1.90
N GLN A 79 13.61 -18.68 1.16
CA GLN A 79 14.25 -17.50 1.72
C GLN A 79 13.37 -16.29 1.51
N ARG A 80 12.97 -15.67 2.61
CA ARG A 80 12.36 -14.35 2.59
C ARG A 80 13.46 -13.29 2.51
N LYS A 81 13.28 -12.26 1.68
CA LYS A 81 14.28 -11.19 1.48
C LYS A 81 13.59 -9.84 1.52
N LEU A 82 14.03 -8.95 2.40
CA LEU A 82 13.46 -7.62 2.59
C LEU A 82 14.52 -6.61 3.03
N SER A 83 14.52 -5.43 2.42
CA SER A 83 15.30 -4.26 2.81
C SER A 83 14.42 -3.02 2.79
N ALA A 84 14.59 -2.16 3.79
CA ALA A 84 13.99 -0.83 3.85
C ALA A 84 15.07 0.13 4.35
N VAL A 85 15.51 1.06 3.50
CA VAL A 85 16.62 1.98 3.81
C VAL A 85 16.21 3.41 3.54
N CYS A 86 16.48 4.28 4.51
CA CYS A 86 16.24 5.71 4.41
C CYS A 86 17.53 6.49 4.16
N ARG A 87 17.44 7.54 3.34
CA ARG A 87 18.56 8.45 3.07
C ARG A 87 18.07 9.86 2.77
N SER A 88 18.91 10.85 3.02
CA SER A 88 18.67 12.23 2.55
C SER A 88 19.43 12.44 1.23
N VAL A 89 18.71 12.89 0.20
CA VAL A 89 19.28 13.24 -1.11
C VAL A 89 18.86 14.65 -1.43
N SER A 90 19.81 15.58 -1.46
CA SER A 90 19.56 17.00 -1.76
C SER A 90 18.46 17.62 -0.87
N GLY A 91 18.45 17.27 0.42
CA GLY A 91 17.45 17.76 1.38
C GLY A 91 16.09 17.05 1.33
N VAL A 92 15.89 16.09 0.42
CA VAL A 92 14.68 15.27 0.37
C VAL A 92 14.96 13.93 1.06
N THR A 93 14.14 13.61 2.06
CA THR A 93 14.16 12.28 2.68
C THR A 93 13.56 11.27 1.71
N LYS A 94 14.28 10.18 1.47
CA LYS A 94 13.84 9.08 0.61
C LYS A 94 13.86 7.77 1.37
N ILE A 95 12.94 6.88 1.01
CA ILE A 95 12.93 5.48 1.41
C ILE A 95 13.05 4.60 0.17
N ARG A 96 13.95 3.61 0.20
CA ARG A 96 14.06 2.56 -0.80
C ARG A 96 13.67 1.23 -0.20
N ILE A 97 12.72 0.55 -0.85
CA ILE A 97 12.19 -0.74 -0.41
C ILE A 97 12.55 -1.79 -1.45
N GLN A 98 13.11 -2.89 -0.99
CA GLN A 98 13.44 -4.04 -1.82
C GLN A 98 12.87 -5.30 -1.19
N THR A 99 12.11 -6.10 -1.92
CA THR A 99 11.50 -7.33 -1.40
C THR A 99 11.42 -8.40 -2.46
N ASN A 100 11.50 -9.67 -2.04
CA ASN A 100 11.15 -10.79 -2.89
C ASN A 100 9.68 -11.20 -2.82
N GLY A 101 8.84 -10.45 -2.09
CA GLY A 101 7.39 -10.66 -2.00
C GLY A 101 6.98 -11.90 -1.21
N LEU A 102 7.93 -12.67 -0.67
CA LEU A 102 7.62 -13.88 0.08
C LEU A 102 7.29 -13.56 1.56
N PRO A 103 6.19 -14.10 2.10
CA PRO A 103 5.79 -13.85 3.48
C PRO A 103 6.75 -14.52 4.48
N PRO A 104 6.86 -14.01 5.72
CA PRO A 104 7.62 -14.63 6.82
C PRO A 104 6.89 -15.82 7.46
N ARG A 105 5.89 -16.40 6.80
CA ARG A 105 4.95 -17.38 7.38
C ARG A 105 4.39 -18.30 6.30
N CYS A 106 3.79 -19.42 6.73
CA CYS A 106 3.22 -20.41 5.83
C CYS A 106 1.89 -19.94 5.24
N ALA A 107 1.91 -19.48 3.99
CA ALA A 107 0.69 -19.16 3.27
C ALA A 107 -0.12 -20.43 3.00
N SER A 108 -1.44 -20.38 3.26
CA SER A 108 -2.38 -21.32 2.64
C SER A 108 -2.87 -20.67 1.38
N VAL A 109 -2.58 -21.27 0.24
CA VAL A 109 -2.88 -20.69 -1.06
C VAL A 109 -4.06 -21.45 -1.66
N PRO A 110 -5.31 -21.01 -1.42
CA PRO A 110 -6.45 -21.61 -2.11
C PRO A 110 -6.35 -21.45 -3.64
N MET A 111 -5.52 -20.51 -4.12
CA MET A 111 -5.45 -20.10 -5.54
C MET A 111 -4.01 -20.02 -6.10
N GLY A 112 -3.26 -21.12 -6.04
CA GLY A 112 -2.07 -21.31 -6.89
C GLY A 112 -0.72 -21.28 -6.19
N THR A 113 0.34 -21.06 -6.96
CA THR A 113 1.73 -21.07 -6.51
C THR A 113 2.23 -19.65 -6.37
N PHE A 114 3.08 -19.31 -5.40
CA PHE A 114 3.78 -18.04 -5.37
C PHE A 114 5.28 -18.21 -5.59
N SER A 115 5.95 -17.16 -6.06
CA SER A 115 7.36 -17.17 -6.45
C SER A 115 8.09 -15.94 -5.96
N GLU A 116 9.43 -16.01 -5.94
CA GLU A 116 10.26 -14.85 -5.63
C GLU A 116 10.08 -13.76 -6.70
N LEU A 117 9.95 -12.52 -6.22
CA LEU A 117 9.94 -11.31 -7.03
C LEU A 117 11.26 -10.54 -6.88
N ASN A 118 11.54 -9.61 -7.79
CA ASN A 118 12.59 -8.60 -7.59
C ASN A 118 11.92 -7.23 -7.50
N VAL A 119 11.23 -6.95 -6.40
CA VAL A 119 10.59 -5.65 -6.18
C VAL A 119 11.64 -4.70 -5.62
N ASP A 120 11.83 -3.57 -6.27
CA ASP A 120 12.77 -2.54 -5.85
C ASP A 120 12.31 -1.18 -6.36
N PHE A 121 11.93 -0.31 -5.43
CA PHE A 121 11.57 1.08 -5.73
C PHE A 121 12.07 2.03 -4.65
N GLU A 122 12.27 3.29 -5.04
CA GLU A 122 12.61 4.41 -4.17
C GLU A 122 11.57 5.52 -4.35
N VAL A 123 11.19 6.15 -3.24
CA VAL A 123 10.23 7.25 -3.18
C VAL A 123 10.71 8.30 -2.18
N ASN A 124 10.23 9.53 -2.35
CA ASN A 124 10.28 10.55 -1.31
C ASN A 124 9.46 10.03 -0.12
N PHE A 125 10.03 10.05 1.07
CA PHE A 125 9.35 9.54 2.26
C PHE A 125 8.34 10.57 2.77
N ASN A 126 7.09 10.13 2.88
CA ASN A 126 5.93 10.89 3.32
C ASN A 126 5.92 12.33 2.79
N PRO A 127 5.93 12.54 1.46
CA PRO A 127 6.13 13.86 0.87
C PRO A 127 5.05 14.84 1.34
N ALA A 128 5.42 16.11 1.51
CA ALA A 128 4.45 17.13 1.88
C ALA A 128 3.41 17.30 0.75
N VAL A 129 2.14 17.23 1.10
CA VAL A 129 1.00 17.45 0.20
C VAL A 129 0.10 18.56 0.75
N SER A 130 -0.75 19.12 -0.10
CA SER A 130 -1.64 20.22 0.28
C SER A 130 -3.10 19.85 0.05
N ILE A 131 -3.95 20.14 1.04
CA ILE A 131 -5.41 20.03 0.92
C ILE A 131 -5.97 20.93 -0.20
N ASN A 132 -5.23 21.98 -0.61
CA ASN A 132 -5.60 22.88 -1.69
C ASN A 132 -5.13 22.40 -3.07
N SER A 133 -4.31 21.35 -3.15
CA SER A 133 -3.75 20.79 -4.39
C SER A 133 -4.00 19.29 -4.42
N LEU A 134 -5.26 18.94 -4.67
CA LEU A 134 -5.71 17.56 -4.72
C LEU A 134 -5.18 16.86 -5.99
N ASN A 135 -4.70 15.63 -5.82
CA ASN A 135 -4.37 14.76 -6.95
C ASN A 135 -5.63 14.27 -7.67
N GLN A 136 -6.74 14.15 -6.94
CA GLN A 136 -8.02 13.68 -7.45
C GLN A 136 -9.15 14.62 -7.05
N ASN A 137 -9.87 15.17 -8.03
CA ASN A 137 -11.03 16.03 -7.79
C ASN A 137 -12.22 15.54 -8.61
N LEU A 138 -13.00 14.63 -8.01
CA LEU A 138 -14.04 13.87 -8.68
C LEU A 138 -15.42 14.43 -8.32
N THR A 139 -16.21 14.82 -9.33
CA THR A 139 -17.51 15.47 -9.13
C THR A 139 -18.70 14.55 -9.42
N THR A 140 -18.46 13.33 -9.91
CA THR A 140 -19.51 12.35 -10.22
C THR A 140 -19.16 10.96 -9.70
N ARG A 141 -20.20 10.16 -9.38
CA ARG A 141 -20.05 8.75 -9.03
C ARG A 141 -19.31 7.97 -10.11
N SER A 142 -19.61 8.23 -11.38
CA SER A 142 -18.97 7.55 -12.51
C SER A 142 -17.45 7.81 -12.53
N ALA A 143 -17.03 9.07 -12.36
CA ALA A 143 -15.61 9.40 -12.29
C ALA A 143 -14.90 8.76 -11.09
N LEU A 144 -15.56 8.71 -9.93
CA LEU A 144 -15.06 7.99 -8.77
C LEU A 144 -14.90 6.50 -9.07
N SER A 145 -15.94 5.85 -9.57
CA SER A 145 -15.89 4.44 -9.95
C SER A 145 -14.77 4.15 -10.96
N THR A 146 -14.63 4.94 -12.03
CA THR A 146 -13.55 4.76 -13.01
C THR A 146 -12.17 4.87 -12.39
N LEU A 147 -12.01 5.71 -11.36
CA LEU A 147 -10.76 5.84 -10.64
C LEU A 147 -10.54 4.64 -9.73
N VAL A 148 -11.43 4.37 -8.77
CA VAL A 148 -11.15 3.42 -7.69
C VAL A 148 -11.48 1.99 -8.04
N CYS A 149 -12.44 1.73 -8.93
CA CYS A 149 -12.83 0.41 -9.44
C CYS A 149 -12.02 0.08 -10.69
N ASN A 150 -10.70 0.01 -10.53
CA ASN A 150 -9.75 -0.17 -11.61
C ASN A 150 -8.44 -0.68 -11.03
N LEU A 151 -8.15 -1.94 -11.30
CA LEU A 151 -6.99 -2.67 -10.80
C LEU A 151 -5.66 -1.98 -11.11
N ILE A 152 -5.60 -1.21 -12.20
CA ILE A 152 -4.38 -0.53 -12.68
C ILE A 152 -4.34 0.96 -12.39
N ASN A 153 -5.26 1.50 -11.59
CA ASN A 153 -5.28 2.93 -11.23
C ASN A 153 -4.02 3.40 -10.47
N GLN A 154 -3.23 2.45 -9.96
CA GLN A 154 -1.97 2.65 -9.23
C GLN A 154 -0.73 2.35 -10.07
N ALA A 155 -0.90 2.17 -11.38
CA ALA A 155 0.24 1.90 -12.26
C ALA A 155 1.31 3.00 -12.20
N THR A 156 0.86 4.25 -12.10
CA THR A 156 1.71 5.45 -12.13
C THR A 156 1.56 6.27 -10.85
N PRO A 157 2.53 6.19 -9.93
CA PRO A 157 2.60 7.11 -8.80
C PRO A 157 2.71 8.58 -9.24
N PRO A 158 2.18 9.55 -8.46
CA PRO A 158 2.31 10.97 -8.75
C PRO A 158 3.77 11.38 -8.88
N SER A 159 4.10 12.30 -9.78
CA SER A 159 5.50 12.75 -9.98
C SER A 159 6.14 13.35 -8.72
N THR A 160 5.33 13.94 -7.84
CA THR A 160 5.74 14.50 -6.53
C THR A 160 6.27 13.45 -5.56
N SER A 161 5.90 12.17 -5.74
CA SER A 161 6.44 11.06 -4.97
C SER A 161 7.92 10.80 -5.22
N GLY A 162 8.49 11.32 -6.31
CA GLY A 162 9.87 11.00 -6.68
C GLY A 162 10.10 9.51 -6.94
N TYR A 163 9.05 8.78 -7.32
CA TYR A 163 9.08 7.35 -7.57
C TYR A 163 10.10 6.96 -8.64
N VAL A 164 10.98 6.03 -8.28
CA VAL A 164 11.95 5.39 -9.19
C VAL A 164 11.88 3.89 -8.96
N GLN A 165 11.81 3.12 -10.04
CA GLN A 165 11.72 1.66 -10.02
C GLN A 165 13.00 1.04 -10.60
N TYR A 166 13.66 0.18 -9.85
CA TYR A 166 14.92 -0.49 -10.24
C TYR A 166 14.75 -1.99 -10.51
N GLY A 167 13.71 -2.60 -9.94
CA GLY A 167 13.48 -4.04 -9.98
C GLY A 167 12.71 -4.51 -11.22
N MET A 168 11.81 -5.46 -11.03
CA MET A 168 10.86 -5.91 -12.05
C MET A 168 10.09 -4.72 -12.62
N THR A 169 9.71 -4.75 -13.90
CA THR A 169 9.12 -3.61 -14.61
C THR A 169 7.61 -3.43 -14.37
N THR A 170 6.90 -4.46 -13.90
CA THR A 170 5.45 -4.44 -13.74
C THR A 170 5.05 -4.46 -12.27
N LEU A 171 4.85 -3.28 -11.68
CA LEU A 171 4.21 -3.10 -10.37
C LEU A 171 2.83 -2.45 -10.51
N THR A 172 2.15 -2.68 -11.63
CA THR A 172 0.97 -1.91 -12.06
C THR A 172 -0.22 -2.03 -11.11
N THR A 173 -0.34 -3.16 -10.42
CA THR A 173 -1.40 -3.47 -9.47
C THR A 173 -0.95 -3.30 -8.01
N ALA A 174 0.30 -2.91 -7.77
CA ALA A 174 0.82 -2.73 -6.42
C ALA A 174 0.57 -1.30 -5.94
N ALA A 175 -0.06 -1.17 -4.77
CA ALA A 175 -0.18 0.08 -4.04
C ALA A 175 1.08 0.38 -3.23
N GLY A 176 1.74 -0.66 -2.70
CA GLY A 176 2.83 -0.52 -1.74
C GLY A 176 3.45 -1.83 -1.30
N VAL A 177 4.23 -1.79 -0.22
CA VAL A 177 4.85 -2.95 0.44
C VAL A 177 4.58 -2.89 1.93
N ALA A 178 4.11 -4.00 2.50
CA ALA A 178 3.85 -4.13 3.93
C ALA A 178 5.16 -4.36 4.73
N LEU A 179 5.11 -4.19 6.06
CA LEU A 179 6.27 -4.37 6.95
C LEU A 179 6.90 -5.77 6.85
N ASP A 180 6.07 -6.76 6.52
CA ASP A 180 6.49 -8.14 6.31
C ASP A 180 6.94 -8.41 4.86
N GLY A 181 7.16 -7.37 4.04
CA GLY A 181 7.66 -7.47 2.67
C GLY A 181 6.67 -8.04 1.65
N VAL A 182 5.45 -8.40 2.06
CA VAL A 182 4.39 -8.81 1.13
C VAL A 182 3.84 -7.57 0.43
N MET A 183 3.40 -7.74 -0.81
CA MET A 183 2.87 -6.64 -1.59
C MET A 183 1.50 -6.20 -1.05
N ILE A 184 1.31 -4.89 -0.92
CA ILE A 184 -0.01 -4.29 -0.79
C ILE A 184 -0.48 -4.03 -2.21
N PHE A 185 -1.51 -4.73 -2.63
CA PHE A 185 -2.10 -4.56 -3.95
C PHE A 185 -3.18 -3.49 -3.94
N ASN A 186 -3.57 -3.09 -5.14
CA ASN A 186 -4.83 -2.43 -5.39
C ASN A 186 -5.95 -3.24 -4.72
N VAL A 187 -6.97 -2.53 -4.28
CA VAL A 187 -8.04 -3.04 -3.41
C VAL A 187 -9.10 -3.82 -4.19
N ASP A 188 -9.00 -3.85 -5.51
CA ASP A 188 -9.87 -4.56 -6.45
C ASP A 188 -9.29 -5.92 -6.87
N SER A 189 -10.18 -6.80 -7.27
CA SER A 189 -9.88 -8.05 -7.95
C SER A 189 -9.46 -7.83 -9.42
N ALA A 190 -9.13 -8.93 -10.09
CA ALA A 190 -8.90 -8.94 -11.53
C ALA A 190 -10.10 -8.49 -12.39
N ASP A 191 -11.30 -8.45 -11.80
CA ASP A 191 -12.55 -8.05 -12.45
C ASP A 191 -12.91 -6.58 -12.18
N ASP A 192 -11.97 -5.77 -11.66
CA ASP A 192 -12.16 -4.36 -11.30
C ASP A 192 -13.30 -4.15 -10.27
N ILE A 193 -13.47 -5.11 -9.35
CA ILE A 193 -14.47 -5.07 -8.28
C ILE A 193 -13.88 -5.38 -6.91
N ASP A 194 -14.57 -4.99 -5.85
CA ASP A 194 -14.20 -5.36 -4.48
C ASP A 194 -14.16 -6.89 -4.33
N PRO A 195 -12.99 -7.48 -4.00
CA PRO A 195 -12.83 -8.94 -3.91
C PRO A 195 -13.58 -9.53 -2.72
N PHE A 196 -13.96 -8.75 -1.71
CA PHE A 196 -14.57 -9.25 -0.48
C PHE A 196 -16.08 -8.97 -0.40
N TYR A 197 -16.51 -7.83 -0.95
CA TYR A 197 -17.90 -7.40 -0.95
C TYR A 197 -18.36 -6.97 -2.35
N PRO A 198 -18.22 -7.86 -3.37
CA PRO A 198 -18.49 -7.50 -4.74
C PRO A 198 -19.98 -7.16 -4.96
N PRO A 199 -20.33 -6.45 -6.06
CA PRO A 199 -21.71 -6.19 -6.41
C PRO A 199 -22.50 -7.49 -6.68
N PRO A 200 -23.84 -7.46 -6.59
CA PRO A 200 -24.67 -8.62 -6.87
C PRO A 200 -24.35 -9.26 -8.23
N GLY A 201 -24.19 -10.59 -8.25
CA GLY A 201 -23.87 -11.36 -9.45
C GLY A 201 -22.39 -11.70 -9.63
N SER A 202 -21.51 -11.24 -8.73
CA SER A 202 -20.09 -11.59 -8.69
C SER A 202 -19.75 -12.40 -7.43
N ASN A 203 -18.66 -13.17 -7.48
CA ASN A 203 -18.21 -14.00 -6.36
C ASN A 203 -17.11 -13.29 -5.58
N ALA A 204 -17.16 -13.40 -4.25
CA ALA A 204 -16.05 -12.97 -3.40
C ALA A 204 -14.84 -13.91 -3.60
N GLU A 205 -13.65 -13.33 -3.59
CA GLU A 205 -12.40 -14.06 -3.63
C GLU A 205 -12.12 -14.75 -2.29
N THR A 206 -11.34 -15.83 -2.35
CA THR A 206 -10.95 -16.59 -1.17
C THR A 206 -9.56 -16.21 -0.70
N VAL A 207 -9.41 -15.91 0.59
CA VAL A 207 -8.13 -15.59 1.22
C VAL A 207 -7.79 -16.56 2.35
N ASP A 208 -6.54 -16.54 2.79
CA ASP A 208 -6.13 -17.21 4.03
C ASP A 208 -6.55 -16.42 5.28
N ALA A 209 -6.34 -16.99 6.46
CA ALA A 209 -6.68 -16.33 7.73
C ALA A 209 -5.84 -15.08 8.02
N CYS A 210 -4.82 -14.81 7.20
CA CYS A 210 -4.07 -13.56 7.19
C CYS A 210 -4.55 -12.60 6.08
N LEU A 211 -5.71 -12.85 5.47
CA LEU A 211 -6.34 -11.99 4.47
C LEU A 211 -5.48 -11.73 3.24
N ALA A 212 -4.60 -12.66 2.92
CA ALA A 212 -3.81 -12.65 1.71
C ALA A 212 -4.12 -13.87 0.84
N HIS A 213 -3.75 -13.75 -0.42
CA HIS A 213 -3.84 -14.83 -1.38
C HIS A 213 -2.84 -14.63 -2.52
N CYS A 214 -2.74 -15.63 -3.39
CA CYS A 214 -1.92 -15.59 -4.58
C CYS A 214 -2.77 -15.31 -5.80
N GLN A 215 -2.29 -14.42 -6.66
CA GLN A 215 -2.79 -14.38 -8.03
C GLN A 215 -2.17 -15.51 -8.86
N THR A 216 -2.77 -15.80 -10.03
CA THR A 216 -2.28 -16.81 -10.98
C THR A 216 -0.81 -16.62 -11.38
N ALA A 217 -0.32 -15.38 -11.46
CA ALA A 217 1.08 -15.08 -11.75
C ALA A 217 2.03 -15.29 -10.55
N GLY A 218 1.51 -15.78 -9.43
CA GLY A 218 2.28 -16.18 -8.26
C GLY A 218 2.79 -15.06 -7.38
N ILE A 219 2.03 -13.97 -7.29
CA ILE A 219 2.31 -12.91 -6.33
C ILE A 219 1.38 -13.09 -5.14
N TYR A 220 1.95 -13.35 -3.96
CA TYR A 220 1.21 -13.33 -2.70
C TYR A 220 1.05 -11.88 -2.23
N HIS A 221 -0.16 -11.46 -1.92
CA HIS A 221 -0.47 -10.04 -1.68
C HIS A 221 -1.70 -9.84 -0.79
N TYR A 222 -1.84 -8.60 -0.30
CA TYR A 222 -3.00 -8.11 0.45
C TYR A 222 -3.84 -7.15 -0.39
N HIS A 223 -5.16 -7.30 -0.34
CA HIS A 223 -6.12 -6.26 -0.74
C HIS A 223 -6.65 -5.46 0.46
N ILE A 224 -6.48 -5.98 1.67
CA ILE A 224 -6.99 -5.42 2.92
C ILE A 224 -5.97 -5.58 4.04
N ALA A 225 -6.07 -4.75 5.08
CA ALA A 225 -5.16 -4.80 6.23
C ALA A 225 -5.14 -6.18 6.88
N SER A 226 -3.97 -6.63 7.30
CA SER A 226 -3.78 -7.90 7.99
C SER A 226 -2.97 -7.70 9.26
N SER A 227 -3.47 -8.19 10.39
CA SER A 227 -2.71 -8.20 11.65
C SER A 227 -1.50 -9.13 11.60
N CYS A 228 -1.48 -10.08 10.66
CA CYS A 228 -0.32 -10.96 10.43
C CYS A 228 0.91 -10.23 9.88
N VAL A 229 0.76 -8.99 9.41
CA VAL A 229 1.89 -8.11 9.06
C VAL A 229 2.71 -7.77 10.30
N LEU A 230 2.05 -7.63 11.46
CA LEU A 230 2.67 -7.26 12.72
C LEU A 230 3.12 -8.49 13.51
N ASN A 231 2.22 -9.48 13.62
CA ASN A 231 2.45 -10.72 14.34
C ASN A 231 2.22 -11.90 13.39
N PRO A 232 3.19 -12.28 12.56
CA PRO A 232 3.05 -13.41 11.66
C PRO A 232 2.85 -14.70 12.49
N PRO A 233 1.77 -15.46 12.25
CA PRO A 233 1.55 -16.72 12.96
C PRO A 233 2.65 -17.74 12.65
N THR A 234 2.94 -18.60 13.63
CA THR A 234 3.83 -19.75 13.46
C THR A 234 3.08 -20.92 12.82
N GLY A 235 3.71 -21.60 11.86
CA GLY A 235 3.15 -22.80 11.24
C GLY A 235 2.14 -22.49 10.12
N SER A 236 1.41 -23.52 9.70
CA SER A 236 0.44 -23.44 8.60
C SER A 236 -0.75 -22.55 8.94
N ILE A 237 -1.05 -21.60 8.07
CA ILE A 237 -2.23 -20.74 8.17
C ILE A 237 -3.43 -21.49 7.59
N SER A 238 -4.60 -21.41 8.23
CA SER A 238 -5.83 -21.96 7.69
C SER A 238 -6.45 -21.04 6.63
N SER A 239 -7.40 -21.55 5.84
CA SER A 239 -8.23 -20.67 5.01
C SER A 239 -9.09 -19.74 5.88
N CYS A 240 -9.41 -18.56 5.38
CA CYS A 240 -10.36 -17.66 6.02
C CYS A 240 -11.74 -18.31 6.18
N ALA A 241 -12.15 -19.10 5.17
CA ALA A 241 -13.41 -19.87 5.18
C ALA A 241 -13.51 -20.83 6.38
N GLY A 242 -12.38 -21.38 6.85
CA GLY A 242 -12.32 -22.24 8.03
C GLY A 242 -12.39 -21.49 9.37
N THR A 243 -12.36 -20.16 9.36
CA THR A 243 -12.34 -19.33 10.56
C THR A 243 -13.64 -18.52 10.64
N THR A 244 -14.54 -18.84 11.57
CA THR A 244 -15.85 -18.17 11.69
C THR A 244 -15.74 -16.64 11.75
N ALA A 245 -14.75 -16.11 12.49
CA ALA A 245 -14.53 -14.68 12.59
C ALA A 245 -14.13 -14.04 11.25
N CYS A 246 -13.34 -14.75 10.44
CA CYS A 246 -12.88 -14.28 9.14
C CYS A 246 -13.97 -14.43 8.06
N ASN A 247 -14.58 -15.61 7.96
CA ASN A 247 -15.57 -15.94 6.94
C ASN A 247 -16.86 -15.10 7.03
N GLY A 248 -17.24 -14.65 8.23
CA GLY A 248 -18.48 -13.91 8.43
C GLY A 248 -18.41 -12.45 7.96
N LEU A 249 -17.33 -11.73 8.29
CA LEU A 249 -17.17 -10.30 8.04
C LEU A 249 -15.69 -9.94 7.86
N ILE A 250 -15.11 -10.24 6.69
CA ILE A 250 -13.68 -10.03 6.38
C ILE A 250 -13.22 -8.61 6.74
N ALA A 251 -13.99 -7.58 6.39
CA ALA A 251 -13.60 -6.19 6.66
C ALA A 251 -13.63 -5.81 8.14
N ASN A 252 -14.40 -6.52 8.97
CA ASN A 252 -14.35 -6.32 10.42
C ASN A 252 -13.22 -7.15 11.04
N TYR A 253 -13.01 -8.37 10.52
CA TYR A 253 -11.91 -9.22 10.95
C TYR A 253 -10.55 -8.55 10.71
N SER A 254 -10.36 -7.91 9.54
CA SER A 254 -9.14 -7.18 9.20
C SER A 254 -8.76 -6.13 10.24
N ILE A 255 -9.74 -5.37 10.72
CA ILE A 255 -9.54 -4.31 11.71
C ILE A 255 -9.45 -4.88 13.13
N SER A 256 -10.17 -5.96 13.43
CA SER A 256 -10.23 -6.55 14.78
C SER A 256 -8.87 -6.98 15.32
N GLY A 257 -7.97 -7.43 14.45
CA GLY A 257 -6.61 -7.83 14.83
C GLY A 257 -5.73 -6.67 15.31
N PHE A 258 -6.16 -5.43 15.15
CA PHE A 258 -5.45 -4.24 15.62
C PHE A 258 -5.92 -3.74 16.99
N ALA A 259 -6.98 -4.35 17.55
CA ALA A 259 -7.59 -3.92 18.81
C ALA A 259 -6.67 -4.03 20.04
N SER A 260 -5.58 -4.80 19.95
CA SER A 260 -4.56 -4.88 21.00
C SER A 260 -3.51 -3.77 20.94
N TYR A 261 -3.35 -3.11 19.80
CA TYR A 261 -2.34 -2.05 19.62
C TYR A 261 -2.93 -0.69 19.97
N GLN A 262 -4.12 -0.40 19.44
CA GLN A 262 -4.88 0.83 19.71
C GLN A 262 -4.06 2.13 19.49
N THR A 263 -3.03 2.09 18.66
CA THR A 263 -2.11 3.20 18.35
C THR A 263 -1.89 3.30 16.84
N MET A 264 -1.26 4.39 16.38
CA MET A 264 -0.82 4.53 14.98
C MET A 264 0.21 3.47 14.65
N THR A 265 -0.27 2.33 14.18
CA THR A 265 0.56 1.18 13.87
C THR A 265 0.91 1.20 12.40
N VAL A 266 2.20 1.26 12.07
CA VAL A 266 2.63 1.19 10.67
C VAL A 266 2.32 -0.20 10.10
N LEU A 267 1.75 -0.25 8.91
CA LEU A 267 1.51 -1.49 8.15
C LEU A 267 2.43 -1.59 6.94
N GLY A 268 2.90 -0.47 6.40
CA GLY A 268 3.76 -0.44 5.23
C GLY A 268 3.94 0.97 4.67
N VAL A 269 4.46 1.02 3.44
CA VAL A 269 4.67 2.25 2.69
C VAL A 269 4.10 2.09 1.28
N ALA A 270 3.31 3.07 0.85
CA ALA A 270 2.76 3.14 -0.49
C ALA A 270 3.82 3.58 -1.51
N ARG A 271 3.58 3.28 -2.80
CA ARG A 271 4.48 3.64 -3.92
C ARG A 271 4.49 5.12 -4.25
N ASP A 272 3.66 5.94 -3.61
CA ASP A 272 3.78 7.40 -3.64
C ASP A 272 4.56 7.97 -2.44
N GLY A 273 5.01 7.10 -1.53
CA GLY A 273 5.85 7.45 -0.38
C GLY A 273 5.11 7.67 0.93
N HIS A 274 3.77 7.70 0.92
CA HIS A 274 3.01 7.85 2.15
C HIS A 274 2.98 6.56 2.98
N VAL A 275 2.94 6.73 4.30
CA VAL A 275 2.83 5.61 5.25
C VAL A 275 1.41 5.05 5.20
N VAL A 276 1.29 3.73 5.33
CA VAL A 276 0.02 3.03 5.51
C VAL A 276 -0.09 2.63 6.97
N TYR A 277 -1.09 3.15 7.69
CA TYR A 277 -1.33 2.85 9.10
C TYR A 277 -2.48 1.86 9.29
N GLY A 278 -2.50 1.26 10.47
CA GLY A 278 -3.66 0.55 11.02
C GLY A 278 -4.82 1.49 11.32
N PRO A 279 -5.90 0.97 11.89
CA PRO A 279 -7.17 1.69 11.99
C PRO A 279 -7.26 2.70 13.14
N TYR A 280 -6.16 3.01 13.84
CA TYR A 280 -6.16 3.84 15.05
C TYR A 280 -5.22 5.06 14.90
N LEU A 281 -5.65 6.22 15.41
CA LEU A 281 -4.84 7.46 15.45
C LEU A 281 -4.08 7.65 16.77
N SER A 282 -4.62 7.16 17.86
CA SER A 282 -4.05 7.30 19.20
C SER A 282 -4.79 6.36 20.14
N ALA A 283 -4.23 6.12 21.34
CA ALA A 283 -4.70 5.21 22.39
C ALA A 283 -6.23 4.97 22.42
N GLY A 284 -6.70 4.01 21.64
CA GLY A 284 -8.08 3.53 21.59
C GLY A 284 -8.99 4.19 20.55
N THR A 285 -8.56 5.29 19.93
CA THR A 285 -9.37 6.02 18.95
C THR A 285 -9.23 5.40 17.56
N ARG A 286 -10.19 4.54 17.23
CA ARG A 286 -10.35 4.00 15.88
C ARG A 286 -10.85 5.10 14.94
N VAL A 287 -10.26 5.19 13.76
CA VAL A 287 -10.72 6.09 12.69
C VAL A 287 -11.78 5.40 11.85
N THR A 288 -12.94 6.04 11.72
CA THR A 288 -14.07 5.54 10.93
C THR A 288 -14.58 6.55 9.90
N SER A 289 -14.01 7.75 9.87
CA SER A 289 -14.38 8.87 8.98
C SER A 289 -13.20 9.83 8.84
N GLY A 290 -13.32 10.84 7.98
CA GLY A 290 -12.24 11.79 7.72
C GLY A 290 -11.36 11.43 6.52
N PHE A 291 -11.73 10.38 5.79
CA PHE A 291 -11.01 9.87 4.63
C PHE A 291 -11.45 10.55 3.33
N ASP A 292 -10.49 10.77 2.44
CA ASP A 292 -10.74 11.14 1.05
C ASP A 292 -11.08 9.93 0.17
N VAL A 293 -11.35 10.17 -1.11
CA VAL A 293 -11.64 9.11 -2.10
C VAL A 293 -10.54 8.05 -2.27
N CYS A 294 -9.30 8.36 -1.88
CA CYS A 294 -8.17 7.44 -1.95
C CYS A 294 -7.95 6.66 -0.64
N ASN A 295 -8.82 6.87 0.36
CA ASN A 295 -8.75 6.33 1.71
C ASN A 295 -7.47 6.75 2.46
N GLY A 296 -7.01 7.96 2.16
CA GLY A 296 -6.06 8.66 3.02
C GLY A 296 -6.71 9.82 3.75
N MET A 297 -5.99 10.36 4.72
CA MET A 297 -6.44 11.51 5.50
C MET A 297 -5.26 12.35 5.98
N PHE A 298 -5.53 13.64 6.17
CA PHE A 298 -4.68 14.50 6.98
C PHE A 298 -4.95 14.18 8.46
N TYR A 299 -3.91 13.88 9.22
CA TYR A 299 -4.06 13.27 10.55
C TYR A 299 -3.42 14.06 11.69
N ASP A 300 -2.76 15.19 11.40
CA ASP A 300 -2.20 16.07 12.42
C ASP A 300 -2.32 17.55 12.05
N SER A 301 -1.90 18.42 12.97
CA SER A 301 -1.97 19.87 12.81
C SER A 301 -0.83 20.47 11.97
N ILE A 302 0.08 19.64 11.44
CA ILE A 302 1.20 20.07 10.58
C ILE A 302 0.92 19.71 9.11
N GLY A 303 -0.09 18.87 8.88
CA GLY A 303 -0.63 18.59 7.55
C GLY A 303 -0.03 17.33 6.96
N ASN A 304 0.46 16.43 7.81
CA ASN A 304 0.91 15.13 7.34
C ASN A 304 -0.30 14.32 6.84
N TYR A 305 -0.08 13.62 5.73
CA TYR A 305 -1.07 12.79 5.05
C TYR A 305 -0.61 11.34 5.08
N ALA A 306 -1.54 10.41 5.28
CA ALA A 306 -1.26 8.98 5.26
C ALA A 306 -2.51 8.18 4.88
N TYR A 307 -2.29 6.91 4.54
CA TYR A 307 -3.35 5.93 4.32
C TYR A 307 -3.67 5.20 5.61
N PHE A 308 -4.92 4.78 5.78
CA PHE A 308 -5.36 4.08 6.97
C PHE A 308 -6.17 2.83 6.61
N ALA A 309 -5.96 1.77 7.38
CA ALA A 309 -6.79 0.60 7.33
C ALA A 309 -8.23 0.93 7.77
N THR A 310 -9.22 0.57 6.95
CA THR A 310 -10.64 0.78 7.24
C THR A 310 -11.45 -0.50 7.03
N SER A 311 -12.66 -0.55 7.61
CA SER A 311 -13.59 -1.68 7.41
C SER A 311 -14.58 -1.44 6.26
N THR A 312 -14.35 -0.40 5.46
CA THR A 312 -15.18 0.01 4.34
C THR A 312 -14.29 0.18 3.13
N TYR A 313 -14.79 -0.19 1.94
CA TYR A 313 -14.03 -0.05 0.71
C TYR A 313 -13.57 1.41 0.50
N PRO A 314 -12.30 1.66 0.15
CA PRO A 314 -11.31 0.72 -0.39
C PRO A 314 -10.43 -0.02 0.65
N TYR A 315 -10.68 0.04 1.95
CA TYR A 315 -9.95 -0.67 3.02
C TYR A 315 -8.48 -0.26 3.27
N LEU A 316 -7.68 -0.05 2.23
CA LEU A 316 -6.29 0.40 2.24
C LEU A 316 -6.13 1.53 1.21
N THR A 317 -4.97 1.69 0.58
CA THR A 317 -4.74 2.70 -0.45
C THR A 317 -5.58 2.39 -1.70
N GLY A 318 -6.66 3.15 -1.93
CA GLY A 318 -7.52 2.99 -3.10
C GLY A 318 -7.00 3.70 -4.36
N CYS A 319 -6.29 4.81 -4.17
CA CYS A 319 -5.57 5.55 -5.21
C CYS A 319 -4.44 6.38 -4.58
N PHE A 320 -3.61 7.03 -5.39
CA PHE A 320 -2.59 7.95 -4.86
C PHE A 320 -3.18 9.34 -4.59
N GLY A 321 -3.23 9.71 -3.31
CA GLY A 321 -3.91 10.90 -2.79
C GLY A 321 -2.98 12.10 -2.65
N PRO A 322 -3.48 13.25 -2.16
CA PRO A 322 -4.81 13.45 -1.57
C PRO A 322 -5.93 13.56 -2.61
N GLY A 323 -7.12 13.08 -2.26
CA GLY A 323 -8.34 13.20 -3.04
C GLY A 323 -9.37 14.17 -2.44
N ASN A 324 -10.47 14.41 -3.16
CA ASN A 324 -11.60 15.20 -2.66
C ASN A 324 -12.59 14.36 -1.82
N TYR A 325 -13.68 15.00 -1.38
CA TYR A 325 -14.63 14.42 -0.43
C TYR A 325 -16.08 14.48 -0.96
N PRO A 326 -16.43 13.69 -1.99
CA PRO A 326 -17.76 13.70 -2.57
C PRO A 326 -18.82 13.06 -1.67
N SER A 327 -20.09 13.44 -1.88
CA SER A 327 -21.26 12.87 -1.20
C SER A 327 -21.82 11.60 -1.88
N PHE A 328 -20.95 10.83 -2.53
CA PHE A 328 -21.29 9.58 -3.21
C PHE A 328 -20.14 8.57 -3.09
N GLY A 329 -20.46 7.27 -3.05
CA GLY A 329 -19.50 6.17 -3.10
C GLY A 329 -19.38 5.51 -4.49
N PRO A 330 -18.33 4.69 -4.71
CA PRO A 330 -18.18 3.87 -5.91
C PRO A 330 -19.26 2.78 -6.01
N ASN A 331 -19.38 2.15 -7.18
CA ASN A 331 -20.37 1.10 -7.47
C ASN A 331 -19.79 -0.32 -7.55
N CYS A 332 -18.47 -0.48 -7.42
CA CYS A 332 -17.79 -1.77 -7.47
C CYS A 332 -17.73 -2.51 -6.13
N SER A 333 -18.33 -1.97 -5.07
CA SER A 333 -18.40 -2.58 -3.75
C SER A 333 -19.77 -2.39 -3.15
N SER A 334 -20.29 -3.43 -2.51
CA SER A 334 -21.47 -3.35 -1.63
C SER A 334 -21.13 -2.85 -0.21
N ASN A 335 -19.85 -2.69 0.11
CA ASN A 335 -19.33 -2.19 1.38
C ASN A 335 -18.57 -0.85 1.23
N ALA A 336 -18.88 -0.10 0.17
CA ALA A 336 -18.40 1.26 -0.03
C ALA A 336 -19.09 2.26 0.91
N VAL A 337 -18.35 3.29 1.33
CA VAL A 337 -18.94 4.44 2.02
C VAL A 337 -19.90 5.19 1.08
N SER A 338 -21.02 5.67 1.60
CA SER A 338 -21.96 6.47 0.81
C SER A 338 -21.48 7.90 0.53
N SER A 339 -20.52 8.39 1.32
CA SER A 339 -19.96 9.74 1.24
C SER A 339 -18.61 9.80 1.95
N TYR A 340 -17.77 10.72 1.51
CA TYR A 340 -16.46 11.02 2.08
C TYR A 340 -16.54 12.30 2.90
N THR A 341 -15.75 12.39 3.97
CA THR A 341 -15.78 13.53 4.90
C THR A 341 -14.37 13.98 5.19
N MET A 342 -14.15 15.29 5.30
CA MET A 342 -12.85 15.82 5.71
C MET A 342 -12.58 15.47 7.17
N SER A 343 -11.31 15.19 7.48
CA SER A 343 -10.89 15.14 8.88
C SER A 343 -10.96 16.53 9.52
N THR A 344 -11.00 16.58 10.86
CA THR A 344 -10.91 17.84 11.62
C THR A 344 -9.60 18.57 11.32
N TYR A 345 -8.50 17.81 11.14
CA TYR A 345 -7.22 18.35 10.72
C TYR A 345 -7.29 19.01 9.34
N ALA A 346 -7.84 18.32 8.32
CA ALA A 346 -8.00 18.90 6.99
C ALA A 346 -8.83 20.19 7.00
N THR A 347 -9.90 20.23 7.80
CA THR A 347 -10.77 21.41 7.95
C THR A 347 -10.02 22.59 8.60
N SER A 348 -9.17 22.30 9.60
CA SER A 348 -8.37 23.33 10.28
C SER A 348 -7.38 24.02 9.33
N PHE A 349 -6.79 23.28 8.37
CA PHE A 349 -5.88 23.81 7.35
C PHE A 349 -6.56 24.73 6.33
N LEU A 350 -7.82 24.45 6.00
CA LEU A 350 -8.58 25.31 5.09
C LEU A 350 -8.95 26.63 5.78
N SER A 351 -9.24 26.57 7.08
CA SER A 351 -9.66 27.72 7.88
C SER A 351 -8.50 28.66 8.25
N SER A 352 -7.29 28.12 8.48
CA SER A 352 -6.09 28.93 8.75
C SER A 352 -5.66 29.77 7.55
N ASN A 353 -5.82 29.24 6.34
CA ASN A 353 -5.45 29.94 5.10
C ASN A 353 -6.44 31.04 4.70
N SER A 354 -7.72 30.94 5.05
CA SER A 354 -8.70 32.00 4.74
C SER A 354 -8.50 33.24 5.61
N SER A 355 -7.97 33.06 6.82
CA SER A 355 -7.81 34.12 7.82
C SER A 355 -6.67 35.11 7.50
N ASN A 356 -5.75 34.74 6.60
CA ASN A 356 -4.62 35.59 6.20
C ASN A 356 -4.86 36.38 4.90
N SER A 357 -6.06 36.27 4.31
CA SER A 357 -6.52 37.20 3.26
C SER A 357 -6.90 38.54 3.93
N THR A 358 -5.89 39.21 4.44
CA THR A 358 -6.03 40.57 4.96
C THR A 358 -6.46 41.43 3.80
N THR A 359 -7.65 42.02 3.95
CA THR A 359 -8.23 43.01 3.07
C THR A 359 -7.18 44.10 2.87
N VAL A 360 -6.49 44.08 1.72
CA VAL A 360 -5.74 45.25 1.26
C VAL A 360 -6.82 46.29 0.98
N SER A 361 -7.12 47.11 1.98
CA SER A 361 -7.89 48.32 1.80
C SER A 361 -7.13 49.17 0.79
N THR A 362 -7.59 49.12 -0.46
CA THR A 362 -7.24 50.06 -1.50
C THR A 362 -7.74 51.43 -1.07
N SER A 363 -6.92 52.15 -0.31
CA SER A 363 -6.99 53.60 -0.23
C SER A 363 -6.69 54.13 -1.63
N SER A 364 -7.75 54.35 -2.38
CA SER A 364 -7.77 55.03 -3.67
C SER A 364 -7.14 56.41 -3.52
N THR A 365 -5.83 56.49 -3.79
CA THR A 365 -5.16 57.76 -4.06
C THR A 365 -5.32 58.01 -5.54
N THR A 366 -6.28 58.87 -5.90
CA THR A 366 -6.47 59.39 -7.25
C THR A 366 -5.25 60.22 -7.64
N ILE A 367 -4.30 59.61 -8.34
CA ILE A 367 -3.26 60.34 -9.09
C ILE A 367 -3.79 60.55 -10.50
N ALA A 368 -4.09 61.81 -10.83
CA ALA A 368 -4.42 62.23 -12.18
C ALA A 368 -3.17 62.10 -13.07
N VAL A 369 -3.21 61.18 -14.03
CA VAL A 369 -2.19 61.06 -15.07
C VAL A 369 -2.64 61.87 -16.28
N ASN A 370 -1.86 62.90 -16.59
CA ASN A 370 -2.04 63.76 -17.74
C ASN A 370 -1.69 62.99 -19.02
N ALA A 371 -2.62 62.95 -19.97
CA ALA A 371 -2.43 62.28 -21.25
C ALA A 371 -1.41 63.04 -22.11
N SER A 372 -0.36 62.34 -22.56
CA SER A 372 0.50 62.82 -23.64
C SER A 372 0.64 61.71 -24.68
N THR A 373 0.00 61.95 -25.81
CA THR A 373 0.07 61.21 -27.06
C THR A 373 1.48 61.25 -27.64
N THR A 374 2.06 60.08 -27.93
CA THR A 374 3.08 59.96 -28.98
C THR A 374 2.96 58.63 -29.70
N THR A 375 3.05 58.76 -31.02
CA THR A 375 2.83 57.80 -32.10
C THR A 375 3.88 56.70 -32.21
N ALA A 376 3.45 55.59 -32.83
CA ALA A 376 4.24 54.43 -33.25
C ALA A 376 5.49 54.75 -34.07
N PRO A 377 6.41 53.77 -34.22
CA PRO A 377 6.37 53.03 -35.47
C PRO A 377 6.57 51.52 -35.36
N THR A 378 6.00 50.87 -36.35
CA THR A 378 5.97 49.46 -36.73
C THR A 378 7.36 48.90 -37.03
N ALA A 379 7.71 47.76 -36.45
CA ALA A 379 8.79 46.90 -36.95
C ALA A 379 8.31 45.44 -36.95
N SER A 380 8.15 44.91 -38.16
CA SER A 380 7.80 43.52 -38.47
C SER A 380 9.03 42.65 -38.26
N THR A 381 8.92 41.59 -37.47
CA THR A 381 9.97 40.56 -37.35
C THR A 381 9.36 39.20 -37.64
N THR A 382 9.75 38.66 -38.79
CA THR A 382 9.45 37.31 -39.28
C THR A 382 10.24 36.29 -38.47
N ILE A 383 9.56 35.43 -37.70
CA ILE A 383 10.17 34.24 -37.10
C ILE A 383 9.61 33.01 -37.82
N ALA A 384 10.49 32.32 -38.54
CA ALA A 384 10.22 31.04 -39.17
C ALA A 384 10.23 29.93 -38.10
N SER A 385 9.10 29.27 -37.90
CA SER A 385 8.99 28.03 -37.12
C SER A 385 9.05 26.83 -38.06
N ASN A 386 10.16 26.10 -38.04
CA ASN A 386 10.27 24.75 -38.62
C ASN A 386 9.59 23.76 -37.67
N ALA A 387 8.41 23.29 -38.03
CA ALA A 387 7.76 22.12 -37.41
C ALA A 387 7.98 20.91 -38.33
N SER A 388 8.85 19.99 -37.90
CA SER A 388 8.98 18.64 -38.47
C SER A 388 8.10 17.71 -37.64
N THR A 389 6.94 17.36 -38.18
CA THR A 389 6.08 16.29 -37.67
C THR A 389 6.32 15.02 -38.50
N THR A 390 7.07 14.07 -37.96
CA THR A 390 7.06 12.68 -38.42
C THR A 390 6.07 11.88 -37.56
N SER A 391 4.88 11.69 -38.09
CA SER A 391 3.86 10.76 -37.61
C SER A 391 4.19 9.35 -38.10
N ALA A 392 4.60 8.47 -37.19
CA ALA A 392 4.68 7.04 -37.45
C ALA A 392 3.45 6.36 -36.85
N SER A 393 2.50 6.00 -37.72
CA SER A 393 1.39 5.09 -37.41
C SER A 393 1.92 3.68 -37.22
N ASN A 394 1.83 3.14 -36.01
CA ASN A 394 1.95 1.70 -35.78
C ASN A 394 0.56 1.08 -35.62
N ASN A 395 0.13 0.43 -36.71
CA ASN A 395 -0.97 -0.51 -36.75
C ASN A 395 -0.55 -1.80 -36.04
N ILE A 396 -1.08 -2.09 -34.85
CA ILE A 396 -0.98 -3.41 -34.22
C ILE A 396 -2.31 -4.13 -34.43
N ARG A 397 -2.28 -5.13 -35.32
CA ARG A 397 -3.33 -6.14 -35.50
C ARG A 397 -3.43 -6.98 -34.22
N THR A 398 -4.57 -6.92 -33.56
CA THR A 398 -5.01 -7.94 -32.59
C THR A 398 -5.69 -9.08 -33.33
N SER A 399 -5.03 -10.23 -33.45
CA SER A 399 -5.67 -11.48 -33.87
C SER A 399 -6.30 -12.15 -32.65
N SER A 400 -7.62 -12.22 -32.65
CA SER A 400 -8.45 -12.98 -31.70
C SER A 400 -8.28 -14.48 -31.93
N ALA A 401 -7.77 -15.20 -30.92
CA ALA A 401 -7.86 -16.65 -30.84
C ALA A 401 -9.13 -17.01 -30.06
N GLY A 402 -10.01 -17.79 -30.71
CA GLY A 402 -11.26 -18.28 -30.14
C GLY A 402 -11.06 -19.41 -29.11
N PRO A 403 -12.13 -19.77 -28.38
CA PRO A 403 -12.06 -20.68 -27.25
C PRO A 403 -11.96 -22.15 -27.70
N GLN A 404 -10.97 -22.88 -27.19
CA GLN A 404 -10.91 -24.33 -27.28
C GLN A 404 -11.69 -24.96 -26.13
N ALA A 405 -12.75 -25.68 -26.48
CA ALA A 405 -13.49 -26.58 -25.61
C ALA A 405 -12.65 -27.84 -25.31
N ILE A 406 -12.29 -28.05 -24.05
CA ILE A 406 -11.68 -29.30 -23.58
C ILE A 406 -12.80 -30.22 -23.09
N ARG A 407 -12.99 -31.32 -23.82
CA ARG A 407 -13.77 -32.49 -23.39
C ARG A 407 -13.01 -33.21 -22.28
N SER A 408 -13.61 -33.34 -21.10
CA SER A 408 -13.16 -34.29 -20.08
C SER A 408 -13.92 -35.62 -20.26
N SER A 409 -13.16 -36.70 -20.38
CA SER A 409 -13.66 -38.07 -20.29
C SER A 409 -12.67 -38.80 -19.40
N PHE A 410 -13.02 -39.00 -18.12
CA PHE A 410 -12.39 -40.01 -17.27
C PHE A 410 -13.42 -40.45 -16.22
N VAL A 411 -13.99 -41.62 -16.46
CA VAL A 411 -14.78 -42.38 -15.48
C VAL A 411 -13.77 -43.23 -14.72
N GLY A 412 -13.48 -42.86 -13.47
CA GLY A 412 -12.54 -43.54 -12.59
C GLY A 412 -13.25 -44.16 -11.39
N VAL A 413 -13.50 -45.46 -11.50
CA VAL A 413 -13.54 -46.52 -10.48
C VAL A 413 -13.78 -46.12 -9.01
N LEU A 414 -14.94 -46.59 -8.52
CA LEU A 414 -15.36 -46.67 -7.13
C LEU A 414 -14.53 -47.75 -6.39
N VAL A 415 -13.78 -47.37 -5.34
CA VAL A 415 -13.18 -48.34 -4.40
C VAL A 415 -13.82 -48.12 -3.02
N LEU A 416 -14.70 -49.05 -2.63
CA LEU A 416 -15.20 -49.19 -1.27
C LEU A 416 -14.11 -49.85 -0.41
N PHE A 417 -13.65 -49.16 0.63
CA PHE A 417 -12.98 -49.79 1.78
C PHE A 417 -13.99 -49.96 2.91
N SER A 418 -14.36 -51.21 3.18
CA SER A 418 -15.06 -51.60 4.40
C SER A 418 -14.05 -51.75 5.53
N ILE A 419 -14.24 -50.96 6.59
CA ILE A 419 -13.56 -51.13 7.88
C ILE A 419 -14.26 -52.26 8.62
N ILE A 420 -13.55 -53.37 8.85
CA ILE A 420 -13.93 -54.37 9.86
C ILE A 420 -13.08 -54.11 11.10
N VAL A 421 -13.75 -53.62 12.14
CA VAL A 421 -13.29 -53.63 13.52
C VAL A 421 -13.46 -55.05 14.06
N TRP A 422 -12.39 -55.70 14.51
CA TRP A 422 -12.49 -56.77 15.50
C TRP A 422 -11.51 -56.54 16.63
N ILE A 423 -12.12 -56.53 17.82
CA ILE A 423 -11.55 -56.46 19.16
C ILE A 423 -10.89 -57.81 19.45
N PHE A 424 -9.65 -57.79 19.95
CA PHE A 424 -9.16 -58.59 21.08
C PHE A 424 -7.93 -57.93 21.69
#